data_AF-A0A3D0S5K8-F1
#
_entry.id   AF-A0A3D0S5K8-F1
#
_cell.length_a   1.000
_cell.length_b   1.000
_cell.length_c   1.000
_cell.angle_alpha   90.00
_cell.angle_beta   90.00
_cell.angle_gamma   90.00
#
_symmetry.space_group_name_H-M   'P 1'
#
loop_
_entity.id
_entity.type
_entity.pdbx_description
1 polymer ?
#
loop_
_entity_poly.entity_id
_entity_poly.type
_entity_poly.pdbx_seq_one_letter_code
_entity_poly.pdbx_strand_id
1 'polypeptide(L)'
;MNNKTIKRGGGVIAAAVLAASTICIALTPTAVATEDELHRRPGRPGHHGHQGNHGHQGQHGHQGNHGHQGNHGQPQPTTADRWVGFPIKAGKKADTGWIGGRSVTDASGVSHAYRYQPLQRDVLTDYGPEQWVDDLEGAVGPSAAATAQAAYILSVYGDREDATQAAAVDTATYSLLYGGKWTNGGARVVKRVGQIGAPGSRVLDFATTMLANAAAHAGPYTATIAATNGAVGTASRATVRVTAAAGAGVGNLPVTFSHPGSAPITTYTDASGTATAVFTLAKPGANPISAQVTGIPESRLIVRSPVKRRASAVAVAGRSRSWSGTTTVTALAPQTVTVANAADALMVGQVMGGSYTVTGGADLRTLSFRTYGPFDDGATSCNSAPAYALDAPVDRAGTWWLPAWVPGRSGYYRYGVSVSGNSSSTPAATCGANVRVLTQAGVGQYRPDGVTKTVKLGEPFAVGARVVGFDRGESHTVTSQLFGPFGEEDMVSCEVKHNPERDQTRNITGDGDYTMGSTVINAKVNVGWYVWQTTLSSGDLVLGGVSGCRGITVHVVK
;
A
#
# COMPACT_ATOMS: atom_id res chain seq x y z
N MET A 1 -42.42 29.08 -21.74
CA MET A 1 -42.83 29.70 -23.01
C MET A 1 -41.58 30.01 -23.83
N ASN A 2 -41.57 29.45 -25.04
CA ASN A 2 -40.62 29.44 -26.15
C ASN A 2 -39.62 30.59 -26.34
N ASN A 3 -38.36 30.23 -26.61
CA ASN A 3 -37.56 30.63 -27.80
C ASN A 3 -36.11 30.11 -27.63
N LYS A 4 -35.32 29.74 -28.64
CA LYS A 4 -35.52 29.39 -30.05
C LYS A 4 -34.17 28.77 -30.48
N THR A 5 -34.23 27.63 -31.14
CA THR A 5 -33.10 26.84 -31.64
C THR A 5 -32.45 27.49 -32.86
N ILE A 6 -31.11 27.46 -32.97
CA ILE A 6 -30.39 27.67 -34.25
C ILE A 6 -29.45 26.48 -34.49
N LYS A 7 -29.71 25.79 -35.62
CA LYS A 7 -28.87 24.75 -36.24
C LYS A 7 -27.92 25.39 -37.26
N ARG A 8 -26.66 24.95 -37.28
CA ARG A 8 -25.76 24.76 -38.44
C ARG A 8 -24.77 23.65 -38.01
N GLY A 9 -24.49 22.56 -38.72
CA GLY A 9 -24.50 22.30 -40.15
C GLY A 9 -23.04 22.27 -40.65
N GLY A 10 -22.44 21.08 -40.74
CA GLY A 10 -21.10 20.87 -41.31
C GLY A 10 -20.57 19.47 -41.04
N GLY A 11 -20.65 18.59 -42.04
CA GLY A 11 -20.09 17.24 -42.02
C GLY A 11 -18.86 17.12 -42.93
N VAL A 12 -17.99 16.14 -42.63
CA VAL A 12 -16.95 15.51 -43.48
C VAL A 12 -16.72 14.12 -42.84
N ILE A 13 -17.22 13.01 -43.38
CA ILE A 13 -16.73 12.10 -44.46
C ILE A 13 -15.38 11.39 -44.18
N ALA A 14 -15.48 10.04 -44.19
CA ALA A 14 -14.47 8.99 -44.44
C ALA A 14 -13.45 8.67 -43.30
N ALA A 15 -13.02 7.42 -43.06
CA ALA A 15 -13.13 6.18 -43.82
C ALA A 15 -13.18 4.96 -42.87
N ALA A 16 -13.95 3.94 -43.28
CA ALA A 16 -13.91 2.60 -42.71
C ALA A 16 -12.85 1.76 -43.45
N VAL A 17 -12.07 0.97 -42.72
CA VAL A 17 -11.27 -0.13 -43.27
C VAL A 17 -11.69 -1.42 -42.57
N LEU A 18 -12.37 -2.27 -43.35
CA LEU A 18 -12.48 -3.71 -43.09
C LEU A 18 -11.18 -4.40 -43.51
N ALA A 19 -10.68 -5.30 -42.67
CA ALA A 19 -9.99 -6.53 -43.10
C ALA A 19 -10.04 -7.49 -41.90
N ALA A 20 -10.97 -8.44 -41.92
CA ALA A 20 -10.79 -9.80 -42.43
C ALA A 20 -10.17 -10.73 -41.38
N SER A 21 -11.07 -11.50 -40.77
CA SER A 21 -10.83 -12.62 -39.88
C SER A 21 -10.01 -13.72 -40.57
N THR A 22 -9.10 -14.35 -39.83
CA THR A 22 -8.69 -15.73 -40.11
C THR A 22 -8.61 -16.49 -38.79
N ILE A 23 -9.48 -17.49 -38.70
CA ILE A 23 -9.61 -18.47 -37.63
C ILE A 23 -8.64 -19.61 -37.97
N CYS A 24 -7.80 -20.02 -37.02
CA CYS A 24 -7.24 -21.38 -36.97
C CYS A 24 -7.19 -21.91 -35.53
N ILE A 25 -8.08 -22.88 -35.36
CA ILE A 25 -8.23 -24.00 -34.42
C ILE A 25 -7.00 -24.42 -33.60
N ALA A 26 -7.28 -24.58 -32.29
CA ALA A 26 -6.84 -25.53 -31.26
C ALA A 26 -5.53 -26.33 -31.43
N LEU A 27 -4.79 -26.43 -30.31
CA LEU A 27 -4.25 -27.69 -29.74
C LEU A 27 -3.78 -27.41 -28.29
N THR A 28 -4.49 -27.92 -27.30
CA THR A 28 -3.89 -28.36 -26.02
C THR A 28 -3.53 -29.83 -26.18
N PRO A 29 -2.41 -30.31 -25.60
CA PRO A 29 -2.60 -31.09 -24.38
C PRO A 29 -1.45 -31.06 -23.36
N THR A 30 -1.81 -31.62 -22.19
CA THR A 30 -1.03 -32.44 -21.27
C THR A 30 -0.01 -31.79 -20.33
N ALA A 31 -0.46 -31.73 -19.07
CA ALA A 31 0.34 -31.88 -17.88
C ALA A 31 1.26 -33.10 -17.95
N VAL A 32 2.48 -32.94 -17.44
CA VAL A 32 3.28 -34.03 -16.88
C VAL A 32 3.54 -33.65 -15.42
N ALA A 33 2.85 -34.36 -14.53
CA ALA A 33 3.26 -34.51 -13.16
C ALA A 33 4.39 -35.56 -13.13
N THR A 34 5.48 -35.23 -12.49
CA THR A 34 6.40 -36.23 -11.92
C THR A 34 6.37 -36.01 -10.42
N GLU A 35 5.60 -36.88 -9.75
CA GLU A 35 5.93 -37.33 -8.42
C GLU A 35 7.30 -38.00 -8.50
N ASP A 36 8.25 -37.56 -7.68
CA ASP A 36 9.18 -38.52 -7.11
C ASP A 36 9.36 -38.21 -5.62
N GLU A 37 9.17 -39.30 -4.90
CA GLU A 37 8.98 -39.45 -3.48
C GLU A 37 10.35 -39.74 -2.89
N LEU A 38 10.80 -39.02 -1.84
CA LEU A 38 11.68 -39.68 -0.87
C LEU A 38 11.59 -39.06 0.52
N HIS A 39 11.09 -39.90 1.42
CA HIS A 39 11.14 -39.80 2.86
C HIS A 39 12.51 -39.36 3.41
N ARG A 40 12.49 -38.56 4.49
CA ARG A 40 13.14 -38.86 5.79
C ARG A 40 12.96 -37.70 6.80
N ARG A 41 12.02 -37.90 7.73
CA ARG A 41 12.20 -37.54 9.16
C ARG A 41 13.07 -38.64 9.79
N PRO A 42 13.86 -38.42 10.86
CA PRO A 42 13.39 -37.82 12.12
C PRO A 42 14.43 -36.97 12.91
N GLY A 43 13.95 -36.23 13.93
CA GLY A 43 14.83 -35.66 14.95
C GLY A 43 14.23 -34.53 15.81
N ARG A 44 13.53 -34.90 16.89
CA ARG A 44 13.67 -34.21 18.21
C ARG A 44 15.07 -34.57 18.75
N PRO A 45 15.74 -33.81 19.66
CA PRO A 45 15.16 -33.17 20.86
C PRO A 45 15.82 -31.83 21.30
N GLY A 46 15.33 -31.23 22.39
CA GLY A 46 16.11 -30.24 23.14
C GLY A 46 15.30 -29.28 24.01
N HIS A 47 15.01 -29.68 25.24
CA HIS A 47 14.64 -28.80 26.34
C HIS A 47 15.88 -28.09 26.90
N HIS A 48 15.65 -26.90 27.51
CA HIS A 48 16.37 -26.14 28.56
C HIS A 48 16.19 -24.65 28.21
N GLY A 49 15.80 -23.69 29.04
CA GLY A 49 15.82 -23.48 30.49
C GLY A 49 16.16 -21.98 30.72
N HIS A 50 15.68 -21.39 31.83
CA HIS A 50 15.85 -20.01 32.38
C HIS A 50 14.54 -19.18 32.35
N GLN A 51 13.82 -19.00 33.48
CA GLN A 51 14.08 -18.09 34.64
C GLN A 51 14.42 -16.66 34.20
N GLY A 52 13.76 -15.57 34.57
CA GLY A 52 12.59 -15.28 35.41
C GLY A 52 12.53 -13.75 35.61
N ASN A 53 11.35 -13.12 35.69
CA ASN A 53 11.04 -12.03 36.64
C ASN A 53 9.60 -11.52 36.53
N HIS A 54 9.11 -11.07 37.67
CA HIS A 54 7.72 -10.87 38.09
C HIS A 54 6.99 -9.66 37.49
N GLY A 55 5.66 -9.75 37.42
CA GLY A 55 4.78 -8.58 37.20
C GLY A 55 3.29 -8.93 37.00
N HIS A 56 2.56 -9.03 38.11
CA HIS A 56 1.10 -8.94 38.29
C HIS A 56 0.14 -9.68 37.33
N GLN A 57 -0.38 -10.80 37.83
CA GLN A 57 -1.55 -11.52 37.32
C GLN A 57 -2.85 -10.81 37.71
N GLY A 58 -3.66 -10.43 36.71
CA GLY A 58 -5.10 -10.24 36.82
C GLY A 58 -5.79 -11.31 35.97
N GLN A 59 -5.99 -12.50 36.55
CA GLN A 59 -6.66 -13.63 35.91
C GLN A 59 -8.17 -13.55 36.11
N HIS A 60 -8.94 -13.39 35.03
CA HIS A 60 -10.28 -13.96 34.90
C HIS A 60 -10.46 -14.49 33.47
N GLY A 61 -9.74 -15.57 33.16
CA GLY A 61 -10.08 -16.46 32.06
C GLY A 61 -10.87 -17.63 32.62
N HIS A 62 -12.19 -17.61 32.47
CA HIS A 62 -13.01 -18.80 32.69
C HIS A 62 -13.07 -19.60 31.40
N GLN A 63 -12.31 -20.69 31.33
CA GLN A 63 -12.70 -21.92 30.65
C GLN A 63 -11.77 -23.07 31.09
N GLY A 64 -12.36 -24.11 31.67
CA GLY A 64 -11.64 -25.34 32.02
C GLY A 64 -12.30 -26.11 33.15
N ASN A 65 -13.07 -27.13 32.78
CA ASN A 65 -13.62 -28.18 33.64
C ASN A 65 -12.70 -28.58 34.81
N HIS A 66 -13.15 -28.34 36.04
CA HIS A 66 -12.81 -29.19 37.17
C HIS A 66 -14.05 -29.45 38.00
N GLY A 67 -14.38 -30.73 38.13
CA GLY A 67 -15.48 -31.22 38.95
C GLY A 67 -15.25 -30.86 40.41
N HIS A 68 -16.16 -30.09 40.98
CA HIS A 68 -16.36 -30.01 42.40
C HIS A 68 -17.66 -30.75 42.75
N GLN A 69 -17.48 -31.98 43.22
CA GLN A 69 -18.46 -32.63 44.08
C GLN A 69 -18.51 -31.84 45.40
N GLY A 70 -19.63 -31.19 45.66
CA GLY A 70 -19.81 -30.35 46.84
C GLY A 70 -21.22 -29.79 46.96
N ASN A 71 -22.22 -30.67 47.01
CA ASN A 71 -23.52 -30.48 47.69
C ASN A 71 -24.07 -29.02 47.73
N HIS A 72 -24.42 -28.46 46.58
CA HIS A 72 -25.28 -27.27 46.50
C HIS A 72 -26.72 -27.74 46.27
N GLY A 73 -27.64 -27.22 47.08
CA GLY A 73 -29.04 -27.63 47.14
C GLY A 73 -29.63 -27.80 45.73
N GLN A 74 -30.18 -28.99 45.49
CA GLN A 74 -30.71 -29.37 44.19
C GLN A 74 -31.70 -28.31 43.67
N PRO A 75 -31.61 -27.90 42.39
CA PRO A 75 -32.65 -27.11 41.77
C PRO A 75 -33.95 -27.92 41.80
N GLN A 76 -34.90 -27.52 42.64
CA GLN A 76 -36.21 -28.15 42.62
C GLN A 76 -36.96 -27.71 41.35
N PRO A 77 -37.47 -28.65 40.53
CA PRO A 77 -38.37 -28.30 39.45
C PRO A 77 -39.61 -27.70 40.11
N THR A 78 -39.86 -26.44 39.78
CA THR A 78 -41.04 -25.74 40.26
C THR A 78 -42.05 -25.65 39.12
N THR A 79 -43.26 -25.17 39.42
CA THR A 79 -44.38 -25.03 38.49
C THR A 79 -43.97 -24.53 37.09
N ALA A 80 -44.78 -24.78 36.06
CA ALA A 80 -44.48 -24.54 34.63
C ALA A 80 -43.92 -23.14 34.25
N ASP A 81 -43.98 -22.14 35.14
CA ASP A 81 -43.51 -20.77 34.95
C ASP A 81 -42.15 -20.45 35.59
N ARG A 82 -41.61 -21.31 36.45
CA ARG A 82 -40.38 -21.05 37.21
C ARG A 82 -39.24 -21.85 36.61
N TRP A 83 -38.23 -21.13 36.15
CA TRP A 83 -37.11 -21.72 35.42
C TRP A 83 -35.94 -22.06 36.34
N VAL A 84 -35.39 -21.04 37.02
CA VAL A 84 -34.18 -21.19 37.84
C VAL A 84 -34.15 -20.14 38.95
N GLY A 85 -33.83 -20.57 40.18
CA GLY A 85 -33.92 -19.70 41.36
C GLY A 85 -34.28 -20.45 42.64
N PHE A 86 -34.85 -19.74 43.61
CA PHE A 86 -35.19 -20.27 44.92
C PHE A 86 -36.64 -19.99 45.31
N PRO A 87 -37.31 -20.94 46.00
CA PRO A 87 -38.60 -20.68 46.63
C PRO A 87 -38.42 -19.74 47.83
N ILE A 88 -39.39 -18.85 48.03
CA ILE A 88 -39.52 -18.01 49.23
C ILE A 88 -40.97 -18.09 49.74
N LYS A 89 -41.28 -17.47 50.89
CA LYS A 89 -42.63 -17.55 51.46
C LYS A 89 -43.68 -17.10 50.46
N ALA A 90 -44.69 -17.94 50.23
CA ALA A 90 -45.76 -17.68 49.29
C ALA A 90 -46.62 -16.48 49.72
N GLY A 91 -47.03 -15.69 48.73
CA GLY A 91 -47.91 -14.53 48.88
C GLY A 91 -48.64 -14.24 47.57
N LYS A 92 -49.48 -13.19 47.55
CA LYS A 92 -50.29 -12.82 46.36
C LYS A 92 -49.58 -11.85 45.42
N LYS A 93 -48.31 -11.51 45.68
CA LYS A 93 -47.54 -10.47 44.99
C LYS A 93 -46.32 -11.05 44.28
N ALA A 94 -45.84 -10.35 43.26
CA ALA A 94 -44.73 -10.77 42.41
C ALA A 94 -43.40 -10.93 43.16
N ASP A 95 -43.23 -10.22 44.28
CA ASP A 95 -42.07 -10.32 45.15
C ASP A 95 -42.06 -11.53 46.10
N THR A 96 -43.12 -12.34 46.08
CA THR A 96 -43.30 -13.50 46.96
C THR A 96 -43.30 -14.82 46.18
N GLY A 97 -43.15 -15.95 46.87
CA GLY A 97 -43.15 -17.29 46.28
C GLY A 97 -41.89 -17.73 45.52
N TRP A 98 -41.20 -16.82 44.82
CA TRP A 98 -39.99 -17.14 44.03
C TRP A 98 -39.02 -15.95 43.94
N ILE A 99 -37.73 -16.23 43.90
CA ILE A 99 -36.65 -15.30 43.51
C ILE A 99 -35.78 -15.96 42.45
N GLY A 100 -35.67 -15.34 41.28
CA GLY A 100 -34.96 -15.89 40.12
C GLY A 100 -35.75 -15.78 38.81
N GLY A 101 -35.25 -16.46 37.79
CA GLY A 101 -35.77 -16.45 36.43
C GLY A 101 -37.04 -17.28 36.24
N ARG A 102 -37.80 -16.91 35.21
CA ARG A 102 -39.08 -17.52 34.84
C ARG A 102 -39.10 -17.90 33.37
N SER A 103 -39.82 -18.96 33.05
CA SER A 103 -40.12 -19.34 31.67
C SER A 103 -41.44 -18.70 31.24
N VAL A 104 -41.41 -18.00 30.12
CA VAL A 104 -42.59 -17.41 29.48
C VAL A 104 -42.69 -17.99 28.08
N THR A 105 -43.70 -18.83 27.87
CA THR A 105 -43.95 -19.46 26.57
C THR A 105 -44.85 -18.58 25.72
N ASP A 106 -44.50 -18.40 24.45
CA ASP A 106 -45.34 -17.77 23.45
C ASP A 106 -45.25 -18.49 22.09
N ALA A 107 -45.79 -17.86 21.05
CA ALA A 107 -45.78 -18.39 19.68
C ALA A 107 -44.35 -18.54 19.08
N SER A 108 -43.35 -17.85 19.64
CA SER A 108 -41.95 -17.91 19.22
C SER A 108 -41.11 -18.93 20.01
N GLY A 109 -41.68 -19.51 21.07
CA GLY A 109 -41.04 -20.51 21.92
C GLY A 109 -41.01 -20.12 23.40
N VAL A 110 -40.09 -20.71 24.15
CA VAL A 110 -39.87 -20.39 25.56
C VAL A 110 -38.84 -19.27 25.65
N SER A 111 -39.21 -18.17 26.31
CA SER A 111 -38.31 -17.07 26.66
C SER A 111 -38.06 -17.06 28.17
N HIS A 112 -36.82 -16.81 28.58
CA HIS A 112 -36.52 -16.57 29.98
C HIS A 112 -36.75 -15.10 30.32
N ALA A 113 -37.33 -14.83 31.48
CA ALA A 113 -37.72 -13.48 31.87
C ALA A 113 -37.68 -13.27 33.39
N TYR A 114 -37.61 -12.00 33.79
CA TYR A 114 -37.56 -11.55 35.18
C TYR A 114 -38.64 -10.52 35.43
N ARG A 115 -39.23 -10.53 36.63
CA ARG A 115 -40.24 -9.54 36.96
C ARG A 115 -39.57 -8.24 37.37
N TYR A 116 -40.21 -7.11 37.08
CA TYR A 116 -39.68 -5.81 37.48
C TYR A 116 -40.70 -4.95 38.26
N GLN A 117 -41.90 -5.48 38.52
CA GLN A 117 -42.96 -4.79 39.27
C GLN A 117 -43.33 -5.56 40.55
N PRO A 118 -42.47 -5.52 41.58
CA PRO A 118 -42.52 -6.43 42.74
C PRO A 118 -43.85 -6.37 43.52
N LEU A 119 -44.55 -5.22 43.50
CA LEU A 119 -45.80 -5.04 44.26
C LEU A 119 -47.07 -5.49 43.52
N GLN A 120 -46.97 -5.80 42.22
CA GLN A 120 -48.11 -6.27 41.43
C GLN A 120 -48.43 -7.74 41.71
N ARG A 121 -49.59 -8.22 41.22
CA ARG A 121 -49.99 -9.61 41.39
C ARG A 121 -49.05 -10.56 40.65
N ASP A 122 -48.88 -11.75 41.23
CA ASP A 122 -48.20 -12.86 40.58
C ASP A 122 -49.06 -13.40 39.40
N VAL A 123 -48.44 -13.63 38.23
CA VAL A 123 -49.03 -14.32 37.07
C VAL A 123 -48.03 -15.29 36.46
N LEU A 124 -48.48 -16.54 36.28
CA LEU A 124 -47.64 -17.66 35.85
C LEU A 124 -47.35 -17.61 34.33
N THR A 125 -48.38 -17.54 33.47
CA THR A 125 -48.18 -17.81 32.02
C THR A 125 -48.90 -16.86 31.05
N ASP A 126 -49.64 -15.85 31.53
CA ASP A 126 -50.49 -15.01 30.66
C ASP A 126 -49.81 -13.68 30.30
N TYR A 127 -48.87 -13.69 29.37
CA TYR A 127 -48.18 -12.48 28.88
C TYR A 127 -48.49 -12.19 27.41
N GLY A 128 -48.53 -10.90 27.07
CA GLY A 128 -48.65 -10.43 25.69
C GLY A 128 -47.33 -10.56 24.90
N PRO A 129 -47.31 -10.02 23.66
CA PRO A 129 -46.12 -10.04 22.80
C PRO A 129 -44.97 -9.21 23.38
N GLU A 130 -43.75 -9.46 22.89
CA GLU A 130 -42.57 -8.66 23.21
C GLU A 130 -42.72 -7.22 22.75
N GLN A 131 -42.30 -6.31 23.63
CA GLN A 131 -42.27 -4.88 23.37
C GLN A 131 -40.87 -4.35 23.66
N TRP A 132 -40.28 -3.72 22.65
CA TRP A 132 -39.01 -3.02 22.78
C TRP A 132 -39.26 -1.67 23.45
N VAL A 133 -38.48 -1.40 24.50
CA VAL A 133 -38.61 -0.19 25.30
C VAL A 133 -37.24 0.45 25.45
N ASP A 134 -37.11 1.65 24.89
CA ASP A 134 -35.92 2.49 25.07
C ASP A 134 -35.85 3.02 26.50
N ASP A 135 -37.01 3.39 27.06
CA ASP A 135 -37.13 3.78 28.45
C ASP A 135 -38.51 3.43 29.02
N LEU A 136 -38.54 2.96 30.27
CA LEU A 136 -39.77 2.73 31.03
C LEU A 136 -40.26 4.04 31.70
N GLU A 137 -39.83 5.20 31.19
CA GLU A 137 -39.89 6.50 31.85
C GLU A 137 -41.31 6.98 32.17
N GLY A 138 -41.39 7.64 33.34
CA GLY A 138 -42.50 8.44 33.86
C GLY A 138 -41.99 9.22 35.08
N ALA A 139 -42.75 10.17 35.64
CA ALA A 139 -42.29 11.05 36.73
C ALA A 139 -41.83 10.34 38.04
N VAL A 140 -42.04 9.03 38.13
CA VAL A 140 -41.67 8.15 39.27
C VAL A 140 -41.01 6.84 38.77
N GLY A 141 -40.72 6.73 37.46
CA GLY A 141 -40.16 5.53 36.82
C GLY A 141 -38.63 5.49 36.84
N PRO A 142 -38.01 4.37 36.41
CA PRO A 142 -36.57 4.29 36.25
C PRO A 142 -36.11 5.24 35.13
N SER A 143 -34.89 5.79 35.27
CA SER A 143 -34.26 6.59 34.22
C SER A 143 -33.83 5.74 33.03
N ALA A 144 -33.69 6.33 31.84
CA ALA A 144 -33.10 5.69 30.66
C ALA A 144 -31.78 4.93 30.94
N ALA A 145 -30.90 5.49 31.77
CA ALA A 145 -29.64 4.84 32.14
C ALA A 145 -29.87 3.54 32.94
N ALA A 146 -30.82 3.55 33.88
CA ALA A 146 -31.22 2.36 34.62
C ALA A 146 -31.91 1.32 33.72
N THR A 147 -32.72 1.76 32.76
CA THR A 147 -33.31 0.88 31.74
C THR A 147 -32.23 0.20 30.90
N ALA A 148 -31.23 0.93 30.42
CA ALA A 148 -30.11 0.39 29.65
C ALA A 148 -29.22 -0.56 30.48
N GLN A 149 -28.98 -0.23 31.76
CA GLN A 149 -28.25 -1.11 32.69
C GLN A 149 -29.01 -2.42 32.94
N ALA A 150 -30.34 -2.36 33.07
CA ALA A 150 -31.15 -3.56 33.24
C ALA A 150 -31.11 -4.44 31.96
N ALA A 151 -31.21 -3.82 30.78
CA ALA A 151 -31.06 -4.50 29.50
C ALA A 151 -29.70 -5.21 29.39
N TYR A 152 -28.61 -4.55 29.79
CA TYR A 152 -27.27 -5.17 29.86
C TYR A 152 -27.26 -6.40 30.78
N ILE A 153 -27.78 -6.28 32.01
CA ILE A 153 -27.78 -7.39 32.98
C ILE A 153 -28.58 -8.58 32.44
N LEU A 154 -29.75 -8.33 31.86
CA LEU A 154 -30.61 -9.37 31.29
C LEU A 154 -29.96 -10.04 30.06
N SER A 155 -29.23 -9.28 29.25
CA SER A 155 -28.51 -9.79 28.08
C SER A 155 -27.33 -10.68 28.47
N VAL A 156 -26.51 -10.24 29.43
CA VAL A 156 -25.24 -10.92 29.78
C VAL A 156 -25.45 -12.06 30.78
N TYR A 157 -26.31 -11.84 31.77
CA TYR A 157 -26.46 -12.71 32.94
C TYR A 157 -27.81 -13.41 33.02
N GLY A 158 -28.84 -12.90 32.33
CA GLY A 158 -30.21 -13.32 32.54
C GLY A 158 -30.56 -14.72 32.02
N ASP A 159 -29.78 -15.26 31.08
CA ASP A 159 -30.05 -16.55 30.42
C ASP A 159 -29.12 -17.69 30.90
N ARG A 160 -28.75 -17.67 32.20
CA ARG A 160 -27.93 -18.73 32.82
C ARG A 160 -28.74 -19.61 33.77
N GLU A 161 -28.39 -20.90 33.80
CA GLU A 161 -29.04 -21.92 34.63
C GLU A 161 -28.51 -21.99 36.09
N ASP A 162 -27.77 -20.99 36.56
CA ASP A 162 -27.32 -20.92 37.95
C ASP A 162 -28.36 -20.20 38.84
N ALA A 163 -28.86 -20.89 39.87
CA ALA A 163 -29.89 -20.36 40.77
C ALA A 163 -29.46 -19.10 41.54
N THR A 164 -28.19 -19.03 41.96
CA THR A 164 -27.66 -17.87 42.69
C THR A 164 -27.57 -16.66 41.77
N GLN A 165 -27.06 -16.85 40.56
CA GLN A 165 -26.96 -15.84 39.53
C GLN A 165 -28.34 -15.35 39.10
N ALA A 166 -29.30 -16.25 38.87
CA ALA A 166 -30.65 -15.84 38.49
C ALA A 166 -31.35 -15.04 39.60
N ALA A 167 -31.20 -15.44 40.86
CA ALA A 167 -31.68 -14.65 41.99
C ALA A 167 -31.00 -13.27 42.09
N ALA A 168 -29.72 -13.18 41.72
CA ALA A 168 -28.98 -11.92 41.65
C ALA A 168 -29.45 -11.04 40.48
N VAL A 169 -29.73 -11.60 39.30
CA VAL A 169 -30.34 -10.89 38.17
C VAL A 169 -31.70 -10.31 38.55
N ASP A 170 -32.55 -11.09 39.21
CA ASP A 170 -33.86 -10.63 39.70
C ASP A 170 -33.70 -9.46 40.69
N THR A 171 -32.72 -9.58 41.61
CA THR A 171 -32.40 -8.52 42.59
C THR A 171 -31.89 -7.24 41.92
N ALA A 172 -30.96 -7.36 40.98
CA ALA A 172 -30.40 -6.22 40.25
C ALA A 172 -31.46 -5.56 39.34
N THR A 173 -32.33 -6.35 38.72
CA THR A 173 -33.46 -5.87 37.91
C THR A 173 -34.42 -5.04 38.75
N TYR A 174 -34.78 -5.48 39.95
CA TYR A 174 -35.58 -4.66 40.87
C TYR A 174 -34.85 -3.41 41.36
N SER A 175 -33.54 -3.51 41.59
CA SER A 175 -32.74 -2.36 42.02
C SER A 175 -32.77 -1.24 40.99
N LEU A 176 -32.69 -1.58 39.69
CA LEU A 176 -32.66 -0.60 38.59
C LEU A 176 -34.07 -0.13 38.19
N LEU A 177 -35.02 -1.06 38.03
CA LEU A 177 -36.31 -0.76 37.42
C LEU A 177 -37.40 -0.35 38.42
N TYR A 178 -37.16 -0.55 39.71
CA TYR A 178 -38.12 -0.15 40.77
C TYR A 178 -37.48 0.74 41.84
N GLY A 179 -36.26 0.44 42.28
CA GLY A 179 -35.49 1.28 43.20
C GLY A 179 -36.06 1.38 44.63
N GLY A 180 -35.63 2.43 45.36
CA GLY A 180 -36.04 2.68 46.75
C GLY A 180 -35.72 1.50 47.69
N LYS A 181 -36.74 0.98 48.39
CA LYS A 181 -36.58 -0.18 49.30
C LYS A 181 -36.19 -1.48 48.58
N TRP A 182 -36.29 -1.49 47.25
CA TRP A 182 -35.96 -2.62 46.37
C TRP A 182 -34.56 -2.52 45.73
N THR A 183 -33.77 -1.51 46.11
CA THR A 183 -32.36 -1.45 45.75
C THR A 183 -31.59 -2.63 46.32
N ASN A 184 -30.45 -2.98 45.71
CA ASN A 184 -29.56 -3.99 46.26
C ASN A 184 -29.08 -3.57 47.67
N GLY A 185 -29.28 -4.43 48.67
CA GLY A 185 -29.06 -4.08 50.09
C GLY A 185 -30.22 -3.33 50.76
N GLY A 186 -31.25 -2.93 50.01
CA GLY A 186 -32.46 -2.31 50.55
C GLY A 186 -33.28 -3.26 51.42
N ALA A 187 -34.02 -2.71 52.39
CA ALA A 187 -34.72 -3.50 53.41
C ALA A 187 -35.69 -4.55 52.84
N ARG A 188 -36.30 -4.34 51.66
CA ARG A 188 -37.17 -5.35 51.02
C ARG A 188 -36.35 -6.46 50.37
N VAL A 189 -35.27 -6.12 49.67
CA VAL A 189 -34.36 -7.10 49.06
C VAL A 189 -33.70 -7.97 50.12
N VAL A 190 -33.12 -7.36 51.17
CA VAL A 190 -32.45 -8.10 52.26
C VAL A 190 -33.42 -9.07 52.93
N LYS A 191 -34.66 -8.64 53.21
CA LYS A 191 -35.69 -9.53 53.77
C LYS A 191 -36.07 -10.66 52.80
N ARG A 192 -36.11 -10.39 51.49
CA ARG A 192 -36.47 -11.37 50.46
C ARG A 192 -35.36 -12.41 50.28
N VAL A 193 -34.12 -11.95 50.16
CA VAL A 193 -32.93 -12.79 50.03
C VAL A 193 -32.63 -13.55 51.34
N GLY A 194 -32.95 -12.98 52.51
CA GLY A 194 -32.83 -13.71 53.78
C GLY A 194 -33.71 -14.97 53.87
N GLN A 195 -34.79 -15.05 53.08
CA GLN A 195 -35.67 -16.22 53.07
C GLN A 195 -35.08 -17.43 52.32
N ILE A 196 -34.04 -17.25 51.52
CA ILE A 196 -33.40 -18.35 50.78
C ILE A 196 -32.27 -19.02 51.58
N GLY A 197 -31.94 -18.52 52.78
CA GLY A 197 -30.93 -19.09 53.67
C GLY A 197 -29.49 -18.76 53.26
N ALA A 198 -28.58 -19.71 53.45
CA ALA A 198 -27.12 -19.54 53.28
C ALA A 198 -26.67 -18.93 51.93
N PRO A 199 -27.32 -19.19 50.78
CA PRO A 199 -26.95 -18.57 49.50
C PRO A 199 -27.21 -17.05 49.44
N GLY A 200 -27.95 -16.48 50.41
CA GLY A 200 -28.43 -15.10 50.33
C GLY A 200 -27.33 -14.04 50.25
N SER A 201 -26.22 -14.17 50.98
CA SER A 201 -25.11 -13.21 50.89
C SER A 201 -24.49 -13.20 49.49
N ARG A 202 -24.26 -14.38 48.90
CA ARG A 202 -23.72 -14.52 47.54
C ARG A 202 -24.61 -13.88 46.47
N VAL A 203 -25.94 -13.94 46.64
CA VAL A 203 -26.89 -13.26 45.75
C VAL A 203 -26.70 -11.74 45.76
N LEU A 204 -26.52 -11.14 46.94
CA LEU A 204 -26.30 -9.70 47.07
C LEU A 204 -24.93 -9.27 46.52
N ASP A 205 -23.89 -10.08 46.74
CA ASP A 205 -22.55 -9.84 46.21
C ASP A 205 -22.54 -9.89 44.68
N PHE A 206 -23.16 -10.92 44.08
CA PHE A 206 -23.32 -11.01 42.63
C PHE A 206 -24.15 -9.87 42.06
N ALA A 207 -25.25 -9.48 42.71
CA ALA A 207 -26.05 -8.35 42.27
C ALA A 207 -25.22 -7.04 42.30
N THR A 208 -24.36 -6.86 43.31
CA THR A 208 -23.43 -5.71 43.38
C THR A 208 -22.48 -5.70 42.18
N THR A 209 -21.85 -6.83 41.87
CA THR A 209 -20.96 -6.97 40.70
C THR A 209 -21.67 -6.71 39.39
N MET A 210 -22.90 -7.24 39.22
CA MET A 210 -23.70 -7.01 38.01
C MET A 210 -24.04 -5.54 37.83
N LEU A 211 -24.43 -4.84 38.91
CA LEU A 211 -24.74 -3.40 38.87
C LEU A 211 -23.50 -2.57 38.53
N ALA A 212 -22.34 -2.89 39.11
CA ALA A 212 -21.08 -2.23 38.80
C ALA A 212 -20.68 -2.43 37.33
N ASN A 213 -20.76 -3.67 36.83
CA ASN A 213 -20.48 -3.99 35.43
C ASN A 213 -21.46 -3.28 34.49
N ALA A 214 -22.75 -3.26 34.81
CA ALA A 214 -23.76 -2.58 34.01
C ALA A 214 -23.49 -1.07 33.93
N ALA A 215 -23.11 -0.44 35.04
CA ALA A 215 -22.76 0.97 35.04
C ALA A 215 -21.58 1.30 34.11
N ALA A 216 -20.60 0.39 34.00
CA ALA A 216 -19.44 0.56 33.12
C ALA A 216 -19.71 0.18 31.65
N HIS A 217 -20.52 -0.85 31.41
CA HIS A 217 -20.61 -1.51 30.10
C HIS A 217 -21.98 -1.46 29.43
N ALA A 218 -23.00 -0.87 30.04
CA ALA A 218 -24.29 -0.70 29.38
C ALA A 218 -24.18 0.21 28.13
N GLY A 219 -24.98 -0.12 27.11
CA GLY A 219 -25.01 0.62 25.85
C GLY A 219 -25.68 2.00 25.96
N PRO A 220 -25.87 2.69 24.83
CA PRO A 220 -25.66 2.22 23.45
C PRO A 220 -24.20 1.90 23.13
N TYR A 221 -23.97 0.95 22.21
CA TYR A 221 -22.63 0.53 21.80
C TYR A 221 -22.25 1.08 20.44
N THR A 222 -20.99 1.45 20.30
CA THR A 222 -20.33 1.79 19.04
C THR A 222 -19.38 0.68 18.65
N ALA A 223 -19.43 0.26 17.39
CA ALA A 223 -18.50 -0.70 16.83
C ALA A 223 -17.88 -0.12 15.54
N THR A 224 -16.57 -0.28 15.39
CA THR A 224 -15.81 0.22 14.25
C THR A 224 -14.85 -0.83 13.75
N ILE A 225 -14.60 -0.86 12.44
CA ILE A 225 -13.53 -1.64 11.81
C ILE A 225 -12.54 -0.69 11.14
N ALA A 226 -11.25 -0.92 11.36
CA ALA A 226 -10.17 -0.25 10.67
C ALA A 226 -9.13 -1.27 10.21
N ALA A 227 -8.38 -0.97 9.15
CA ALA A 227 -7.31 -1.84 8.69
C ALA A 227 -6.17 -1.03 8.07
N THR A 228 -4.97 -1.59 8.06
CA THR A 228 -3.76 -0.89 7.60
C THR A 228 -3.49 -1.12 6.13
N ASN A 229 -3.20 -0.05 5.38
CA ASN A 229 -2.70 -0.14 4.00
C ASN A 229 -1.33 -0.83 3.97
N GLY A 230 -0.94 -1.37 2.82
CA GLY A 230 0.33 -2.08 2.67
C GLY A 230 0.73 -2.31 1.21
N ALA A 231 1.80 -3.07 1.01
CA ALA A 231 2.20 -3.53 -0.32
C ALA A 231 1.57 -4.89 -0.64
N VAL A 232 1.45 -5.23 -1.92
CA VAL A 232 1.04 -6.57 -2.34
C VAL A 232 2.01 -7.61 -1.77
N GLY A 233 1.46 -8.72 -1.25
CA GLY A 233 2.22 -9.78 -0.59
C GLY A 233 2.55 -9.51 0.89
N THR A 234 2.23 -8.33 1.42
CA THR A 234 2.47 -8.00 2.83
C THR A 234 1.23 -8.21 3.70
N ALA A 235 1.46 -8.34 5.01
CA ALA A 235 0.41 -8.49 6.01
C ALA A 235 -0.29 -7.14 6.30
N SER A 236 -1.62 -7.14 6.25
CA SER A 236 -2.50 -6.06 6.70
C SER A 236 -3.22 -6.49 7.98
N ARG A 237 -3.21 -5.62 9.00
CA ARG A 237 -3.90 -5.86 10.27
C ARG A 237 -5.26 -5.19 10.24
N ALA A 238 -6.32 -5.98 10.35
CA ALA A 238 -7.68 -5.51 10.57
C ALA A 238 -7.97 -5.50 12.08
N THR A 239 -8.62 -4.46 12.56
CA THR A 239 -8.95 -4.23 13.96
C THR A 239 -10.41 -3.84 14.08
N VAL A 240 -11.16 -4.58 14.90
CA VAL A 240 -12.49 -4.19 15.36
C VAL A 240 -12.38 -3.67 16.78
N ARG A 241 -13.10 -2.59 17.07
CA ARG A 241 -13.24 -2.05 18.42
C ARG A 241 -14.72 -1.90 18.76
N VAL A 242 -15.11 -2.39 19.93
CA VAL A 242 -16.49 -2.28 20.48
C VAL A 242 -16.44 -1.57 21.82
N THR A 243 -17.15 -0.45 21.93
CA THR A 243 -17.16 0.42 23.11
C THR A 243 -18.59 0.70 23.57
N ALA A 244 -18.80 0.64 24.88
CA ALA A 244 -20.04 1.06 25.53
C ALA A 244 -20.15 2.59 25.62
N ALA A 245 -21.32 3.10 26.01
CA ALA A 245 -21.59 4.54 26.10
C ALA A 245 -20.68 5.26 27.10
N ALA A 246 -20.30 4.58 28.20
CA ALA A 246 -19.35 5.09 29.19
C ALA A 246 -17.88 5.05 28.72
N GLY A 247 -17.61 4.61 27.48
CA GLY A 247 -16.27 4.51 26.90
C GLY A 247 -15.52 3.21 27.21
N ALA A 248 -16.07 2.35 28.07
CA ALA A 248 -15.45 1.06 28.38
C ALA A 248 -15.49 0.10 27.18
N GLY A 249 -14.43 -0.69 27.02
CA GLY A 249 -14.37 -1.77 26.04
C GLY A 249 -15.35 -2.89 26.39
N VAL A 250 -15.96 -3.52 25.38
CA VAL A 250 -16.82 -4.69 25.57
C VAL A 250 -16.06 -5.95 25.18
N GLY A 251 -15.57 -6.68 26.18
CA GLY A 251 -14.76 -7.88 25.99
C GLY A 251 -15.56 -9.16 25.74
N ASN A 252 -14.86 -10.19 25.29
CA ASN A 252 -15.34 -11.55 25.03
C ASN A 252 -16.47 -11.63 23.99
N LEU A 253 -16.50 -10.71 23.04
CA LEU A 253 -17.42 -10.76 21.90
C LEU A 253 -16.77 -11.51 20.74
N PRO A 254 -17.40 -12.56 20.18
CA PRO A 254 -16.91 -13.21 18.97
C PRO A 254 -16.93 -12.24 17.78
N VAL A 255 -15.81 -12.16 17.08
CA VAL A 255 -15.62 -11.34 15.87
C VAL A 255 -15.11 -12.23 14.75
N THR A 256 -15.88 -12.29 13.66
CA THR A 256 -15.48 -13.00 12.43
C THR A 256 -15.08 -11.99 11.38
N PHE A 257 -13.80 -12.00 10.99
CA PHE A 257 -13.25 -11.20 9.92
C PHE A 257 -13.23 -12.01 8.61
N SER A 258 -13.56 -11.35 7.50
CA SER A 258 -13.62 -11.95 6.17
C SER A 258 -12.89 -11.07 5.15
N HIS A 259 -12.08 -11.70 4.30
CA HIS A 259 -11.36 -11.06 3.19
C HIS A 259 -11.46 -11.97 1.95
N PRO A 260 -11.83 -11.45 0.76
CA PRO A 260 -11.98 -12.28 -0.42
C PRO A 260 -10.74 -13.10 -0.77
N GLY A 261 -10.93 -14.40 -1.05
CA GLY A 261 -9.82 -15.31 -1.36
C GLY A 261 -9.07 -15.84 -0.13
N SER A 262 -9.50 -15.51 1.08
CA SER A 262 -9.00 -16.07 2.34
C SER A 262 -10.12 -16.73 3.14
N ALA A 263 -9.78 -17.74 3.95
CA ALA A 263 -10.73 -18.29 4.92
C ALA A 263 -11.08 -17.23 5.99
N PRO A 264 -12.33 -17.20 6.49
CA PRO A 264 -12.70 -16.31 7.60
C PRO A 264 -11.88 -16.61 8.86
N ILE A 265 -11.57 -15.56 9.62
CA ILE A 265 -10.82 -15.65 10.88
C ILE A 265 -11.75 -15.22 12.01
N THR A 266 -12.03 -16.12 12.95
CA THR A 266 -12.80 -15.80 14.15
C THR A 266 -11.87 -15.62 15.35
N THR A 267 -12.05 -14.52 16.07
CA THR A 267 -11.35 -14.18 17.31
C THR A 267 -12.34 -13.55 18.30
N TYR A 268 -11.87 -13.09 19.46
CA TYR A 268 -12.70 -12.46 20.48
C TYR A 268 -12.16 -11.08 20.84
N THR A 269 -13.06 -10.17 21.23
CA THR A 269 -12.60 -8.90 21.82
C THR A 269 -11.92 -9.13 23.16
N ASP A 270 -10.81 -8.44 23.39
CA ASP A 270 -10.11 -8.42 24.68
C ASP A 270 -10.83 -7.49 25.69
N ALA A 271 -10.24 -7.31 26.88
CA ALA A 271 -10.80 -6.42 27.91
C ALA A 271 -10.92 -4.95 27.48
N SER A 272 -10.18 -4.51 26.46
CA SER A 272 -10.28 -3.17 25.86
C SER A 272 -11.38 -3.07 24.80
N GLY A 273 -12.07 -4.18 24.51
CA GLY A 273 -13.08 -4.26 23.46
C GLY A 273 -12.48 -4.41 22.07
N THR A 274 -11.23 -4.86 21.95
CA THR A 274 -10.49 -4.90 20.69
C THR A 274 -10.29 -6.33 20.21
N ALA A 275 -10.54 -6.57 18.92
CA ALA A 275 -10.26 -7.82 18.23
C ALA A 275 -9.43 -7.54 16.98
N THR A 276 -8.44 -8.39 16.68
CA THR A 276 -7.58 -8.21 15.51
C THR A 276 -7.45 -9.48 14.67
N ALA A 277 -7.36 -9.30 13.35
CA ALA A 277 -7.00 -10.34 12.40
C ALA A 277 -5.93 -9.83 11.43
N VAL A 278 -5.15 -10.74 10.86
CA VAL A 278 -4.10 -10.42 9.89
C VAL A 278 -4.38 -11.12 8.58
N PHE A 279 -4.33 -10.36 7.48
CA PHE A 279 -4.58 -10.84 6.12
C PHE A 279 -3.39 -10.53 5.22
N THR A 280 -3.09 -11.39 4.26
CA THR A 280 -2.10 -11.10 3.22
C THR A 280 -2.79 -10.42 2.04
N LEU A 281 -2.28 -9.26 1.62
CA LEU A 281 -2.85 -8.51 0.49
C LEU A 281 -2.42 -9.14 -0.84
N ALA A 282 -3.27 -10.00 -1.41
CA ALA A 282 -2.92 -10.78 -2.60
C ALA A 282 -3.00 -9.99 -3.92
N LYS A 283 -3.77 -8.90 -3.97
CA LYS A 283 -4.03 -8.14 -5.20
C LYS A 283 -3.76 -6.65 -5.02
N PRO A 284 -3.20 -5.98 -6.04
CA PRO A 284 -3.04 -4.53 -6.01
C PRO A 284 -4.38 -3.80 -6.01
N GLY A 285 -4.40 -2.59 -5.46
CA GLY A 285 -5.56 -1.72 -5.36
C GLY A 285 -6.43 -2.01 -4.14
N ALA A 286 -7.74 -1.83 -4.30
CA ALA A 286 -8.72 -1.90 -3.22
C ALA A 286 -9.01 -3.35 -2.79
N ASN A 287 -8.83 -3.63 -1.51
CA ASN A 287 -9.06 -4.91 -0.89
C ASN A 287 -10.11 -4.74 0.23
N PRO A 288 -11.36 -5.21 0.06
CA PRO A 288 -12.36 -5.12 1.10
C PRO A 288 -12.07 -6.13 2.21
N ILE A 289 -12.28 -5.70 3.44
CA ILE A 289 -12.26 -6.52 4.65
C ILE A 289 -13.57 -6.23 5.39
N SER A 290 -14.34 -7.28 5.68
CA SER A 290 -15.54 -7.17 6.50
C SER A 290 -15.32 -7.83 7.86
N ALA A 291 -16.08 -7.38 8.85
CA ALA A 291 -16.17 -8.03 10.14
C ALA A 291 -17.62 -8.12 10.60
N GLN A 292 -17.92 -9.20 11.31
CA GLN A 292 -19.18 -9.42 12.00
C GLN A 292 -18.88 -9.65 13.48
N VAL A 293 -19.50 -8.85 14.34
CA VAL A 293 -19.48 -9.03 15.79
C VAL A 293 -20.84 -9.57 16.19
N THR A 294 -20.87 -10.66 16.95
CA THR A 294 -22.13 -11.22 17.48
C THR A 294 -22.12 -11.20 19.01
N GLY A 295 -23.30 -11.32 19.63
CA GLY A 295 -23.41 -11.34 21.09
C GLY A 295 -23.21 -9.98 21.76
N ILE A 296 -23.29 -8.86 21.03
CA ILE A 296 -23.25 -7.52 21.64
C ILE A 296 -24.48 -7.43 22.58
N PRO A 297 -24.32 -7.11 23.87
CA PRO A 297 -25.47 -7.05 24.77
C PRO A 297 -26.49 -6.03 24.28
N GLU A 298 -27.75 -6.22 24.60
CA GLU A 298 -28.79 -5.28 24.18
C GLU A 298 -28.75 -4.02 25.06
N SER A 299 -29.04 -2.86 24.47
CA SER A 299 -29.12 -1.59 25.20
C SER A 299 -30.56 -1.16 25.50
N ARG A 300 -31.55 -1.86 24.92
CA ARG A 300 -32.97 -1.61 25.09
C ARG A 300 -33.63 -2.76 25.83
N LEU A 301 -34.57 -2.43 26.70
CA LEU A 301 -35.29 -3.46 27.43
C LEU A 301 -36.32 -4.12 26.51
N ILE A 302 -36.44 -5.44 26.58
CA ILE A 302 -37.59 -6.14 25.99
C ILE A 302 -38.51 -6.50 27.14
N VAL A 303 -39.74 -5.99 27.13
CA VAL A 303 -40.73 -6.28 28.15
C VAL A 303 -41.94 -7.00 27.58
N ARG A 304 -42.66 -7.70 28.44
CA ARG A 304 -43.97 -8.26 28.14
C ARG A 304 -44.96 -7.81 29.19
N SER A 305 -46.04 -7.20 28.72
CA SER A 305 -47.17 -6.82 29.57
C SER A 305 -48.03 -8.04 29.88
N PRO A 306 -48.54 -8.20 31.10
CA PRO A 306 -49.41 -9.32 31.42
C PRO A 306 -50.81 -9.08 30.84
N VAL A 307 -51.48 -10.16 30.43
CA VAL A 307 -52.88 -10.11 29.95
C VAL A 307 -53.82 -9.70 31.07
N LYS A 308 -53.55 -10.17 32.30
CA LYS A 308 -54.34 -9.83 33.49
C LYS A 308 -53.95 -8.45 34.01
N ARG A 309 -54.94 -7.56 34.13
CA ARG A 309 -54.74 -6.23 34.73
C ARG A 309 -54.20 -6.33 36.16
N ARG A 310 -53.22 -5.50 36.52
CA ARG A 310 -52.54 -5.45 37.84
C ARG A 310 -51.64 -6.66 38.15
N ALA A 311 -51.30 -7.47 37.16
CA ALA A 311 -50.21 -8.42 37.27
C ALA A 311 -48.87 -7.74 36.99
N SER A 312 -47.77 -8.35 37.44
CA SER A 312 -46.43 -7.85 37.14
C SER A 312 -46.10 -8.09 35.67
N ALA A 313 -45.56 -7.07 35.01
CA ALA A 313 -44.83 -7.25 33.77
C ALA A 313 -43.49 -7.96 33.99
N VAL A 314 -42.93 -8.49 32.91
CA VAL A 314 -41.62 -9.14 32.88
C VAL A 314 -40.71 -8.49 31.85
N ALA A 315 -39.40 -8.55 32.10
CA ALA A 315 -38.34 -8.20 31.19
C ALA A 315 -37.65 -9.48 30.70
N VAL A 316 -37.51 -9.61 29.38
CA VAL A 316 -36.96 -10.79 28.71
C VAL A 316 -35.44 -10.78 28.78
N ALA A 317 -34.85 -11.95 28.99
CA ALA A 317 -33.41 -12.18 29.13
C ALA A 317 -32.80 -12.83 27.88
N GLY A 318 -31.45 -12.87 27.83
CA GLY A 318 -30.70 -13.61 26.80
C GLY A 318 -30.67 -12.96 25.42
N ARG A 319 -31.10 -11.70 25.33
CA ARG A 319 -31.16 -10.97 24.07
C ARG A 319 -29.82 -10.31 23.79
N SER A 320 -29.39 -10.37 22.53
CA SER A 320 -28.17 -9.74 22.06
C SER A 320 -28.36 -9.31 20.61
N ARG A 321 -27.49 -8.43 20.14
CA ARG A 321 -27.47 -7.94 18.77
C ARG A 321 -26.16 -8.28 18.09
N SER A 322 -26.20 -8.19 16.77
CA SER A 322 -25.02 -8.34 15.92
C SER A 322 -24.72 -7.02 15.22
N TRP A 323 -23.46 -6.80 14.91
CA TRP A 323 -22.98 -5.69 14.09
C TRP A 323 -22.16 -6.24 12.94
N SER A 324 -22.27 -5.60 11.78
CA SER A 324 -21.38 -5.84 10.65
C SER A 324 -20.83 -4.53 10.12
N GLY A 325 -19.58 -4.57 9.66
CA GLY A 325 -18.93 -3.42 9.04
C GLY A 325 -17.94 -3.87 7.98
N THR A 326 -17.64 -2.97 7.07
CA THR A 326 -16.67 -3.18 6.00
C THR A 326 -15.71 -2.00 5.95
N THR A 327 -14.43 -2.29 5.73
CA THR A 327 -13.42 -1.30 5.40
C THR A 327 -12.69 -1.74 4.13
N THR A 328 -12.08 -0.79 3.43
CA THR A 328 -11.22 -1.07 2.28
C THR A 328 -9.80 -0.71 2.63
N VAL A 329 -8.86 -1.61 2.35
CA VAL A 329 -7.42 -1.32 2.41
C VAL A 329 -6.84 -1.25 1.01
N THR A 330 -5.87 -0.37 0.83
CA THR A 330 -5.15 -0.21 -0.43
C THR A 330 -3.84 -0.99 -0.38
N ALA A 331 -3.66 -1.88 -1.35
CA ALA A 331 -2.42 -2.61 -1.58
C ALA A 331 -1.67 -2.00 -2.76
N LEU A 332 -0.45 -1.53 -2.54
CA LEU A 332 0.38 -1.00 -3.63
C LEU A 332 1.29 -2.09 -4.18
N ALA A 333 1.26 -2.31 -5.50
CA ALA A 333 2.26 -3.14 -6.17
C ALA A 333 3.50 -2.28 -6.52
N PRO A 334 4.72 -2.83 -6.38
CA PRO A 334 5.88 -2.21 -6.99
C PRO A 334 5.72 -2.23 -8.51
N GLN A 335 6.25 -1.20 -9.15
CA GLN A 335 6.46 -1.17 -10.59
C GLN A 335 7.93 -0.87 -10.86
N THR A 336 8.42 -1.25 -12.02
CA THR A 336 9.80 -0.95 -12.43
C THR A 336 9.82 -0.31 -13.80
N VAL A 337 10.83 0.52 -14.02
CA VAL A 337 11.12 1.11 -15.34
C VAL A 337 12.56 0.83 -15.68
N THR A 338 12.80 0.35 -16.89
CA THR A 338 14.15 0.22 -17.46
C THR A 338 14.22 1.01 -18.76
N VAL A 339 15.43 1.44 -19.13
CA VAL A 339 15.72 2.22 -20.33
C VAL A 339 16.90 1.57 -21.04
N ALA A 340 16.77 1.40 -22.35
CA ALA A 340 17.82 0.90 -23.23
C ALA A 340 18.03 1.90 -24.38
N ASN A 341 19.27 2.36 -24.55
CA ASN A 341 19.63 3.23 -25.66
C ASN A 341 19.70 2.42 -26.96
N ALA A 342 19.36 3.02 -28.10
CA ALA A 342 19.52 2.36 -29.41
C ALA A 342 20.99 2.28 -29.85
N ALA A 343 21.83 3.19 -29.35
CA ALA A 343 23.27 3.25 -29.61
C ALA A 343 24.00 3.88 -28.43
N ASP A 344 25.27 3.52 -28.25
CA ASP A 344 26.15 4.08 -27.21
C ASP A 344 26.84 5.38 -27.67
N ALA A 345 26.87 5.63 -28.98
CA ALA A 345 27.39 6.85 -29.57
C ALA A 345 26.62 7.25 -30.84
N LEU A 346 26.53 8.55 -31.11
CA LEU A 346 25.94 9.14 -32.31
C LEU A 346 26.58 10.50 -32.64
N MET A 347 26.44 10.98 -33.88
CA MET A 347 26.91 12.31 -34.29
C MET A 347 25.88 13.39 -33.95
N VAL A 348 26.33 14.62 -33.66
CA VAL A 348 25.46 15.81 -33.56
C VAL A 348 24.53 15.88 -34.78
N GLY A 349 23.24 16.14 -34.54
CA GLY A 349 22.21 16.16 -35.58
C GLY A 349 21.54 14.81 -35.87
N GLN A 350 22.05 13.68 -35.33
CA GLN A 350 21.36 12.40 -35.40
C GLN A 350 20.32 12.25 -34.29
N VAL A 351 19.25 11.48 -34.55
CA VAL A 351 18.20 11.22 -33.56
C VAL A 351 18.74 10.31 -32.46
N MET A 352 18.73 10.80 -31.23
CA MET A 352 18.86 9.97 -30.04
C MET A 352 17.54 9.21 -29.84
N GLY A 353 17.65 7.89 -29.65
CA GLY A 353 16.51 7.01 -29.49
C GLY A 353 16.85 5.79 -28.65
N GLY A 354 15.86 4.92 -28.47
CA GLY A 354 15.96 3.74 -27.63
C GLY A 354 14.58 3.26 -27.22
N SER A 355 14.55 2.36 -26.24
CA SER A 355 13.31 1.85 -25.68
C SER A 355 13.27 2.03 -24.17
N TYR A 356 12.07 1.99 -23.62
CA TYR A 356 11.85 1.85 -22.19
C TYR A 356 10.83 0.74 -21.94
N THR A 357 11.00 0.03 -20.83
CA THR A 357 10.07 -1.03 -20.40
C THR A 357 9.48 -0.66 -19.06
N VAL A 358 8.15 -0.66 -18.96
CA VAL A 358 7.42 -0.53 -17.69
C VAL A 358 6.86 -1.90 -17.34
N THR A 359 7.17 -2.39 -16.14
CA THR A 359 6.55 -3.60 -15.60
C THR A 359 5.78 -3.30 -14.32
N GLY A 360 4.67 -4.00 -14.10
CA GLY A 360 3.75 -3.74 -12.99
C GLY A 360 2.74 -2.62 -13.27
N GLY A 361 1.65 -2.63 -12.49
CA GLY A 361 0.51 -1.69 -12.58
C GLY A 361 -0.40 -1.93 -13.80
N ALA A 362 -1.72 -1.83 -13.60
CA ALA A 362 -2.74 -2.20 -14.59
C ALA A 362 -3.56 -1.01 -15.14
N ASP A 363 -3.24 0.23 -14.74
CA ASP A 363 -4.08 1.41 -15.05
C ASP A 363 -3.30 2.54 -15.74
N LEU A 364 -4.07 3.52 -16.24
CA LEU A 364 -3.58 4.77 -16.82
C LEU A 364 -2.72 5.58 -15.83
N ARG A 365 -1.52 5.95 -16.29
CA ARG A 365 -0.49 6.67 -15.53
C ARG A 365 0.17 7.72 -16.43
N THR A 366 0.93 8.62 -15.82
CA THR A 366 1.76 9.58 -16.56
C THR A 366 3.21 9.09 -16.55
N LEU A 367 3.79 8.99 -17.74
CA LEU A 367 5.24 8.89 -17.94
C LEU A 367 5.82 10.28 -18.11
N SER A 368 6.97 10.51 -17.49
CA SER A 368 7.80 11.67 -17.70
C SER A 368 9.13 11.24 -18.29
N PHE A 369 9.37 11.69 -19.52
CA PHE A 369 10.63 11.56 -20.24
C PHE A 369 11.42 12.83 -20.07
N ARG A 370 12.68 12.69 -19.67
CA ARG A 370 13.61 13.81 -19.53
C ARG A 370 14.94 13.41 -20.16
N THR A 371 15.52 14.27 -20.97
CA THR A 371 16.90 14.09 -21.47
C THR A 371 17.81 15.07 -20.75
N TYR A 372 18.90 14.58 -20.19
CA TYR A 372 19.87 15.37 -19.44
C TYR A 372 21.21 15.43 -20.18
N GLY A 373 21.91 16.56 -20.10
CA GLY A 373 23.15 16.85 -20.80
C GLY A 373 23.09 18.16 -21.62
N PRO A 374 24.12 18.50 -22.41
CA PRO A 374 25.39 17.78 -22.53
C PRO A 374 26.19 17.85 -21.24
N PHE A 375 26.71 16.72 -20.78
CA PHE A 375 27.71 16.67 -19.72
C PHE A 375 29.11 16.62 -20.30
N ASP A 376 30.08 17.10 -19.53
CA ASP A 376 31.46 17.15 -19.96
C ASP A 376 32.16 15.80 -19.94
N ASP A 377 31.76 14.92 -19.03
CA ASP A 377 32.31 13.59 -18.83
C ASP A 377 31.20 12.54 -18.62
N GLY A 378 31.61 11.28 -18.43
CA GLY A 378 30.71 10.17 -18.19
C GLY A 378 30.06 10.14 -16.79
N ALA A 379 30.42 11.03 -15.86
CA ALA A 379 29.87 11.11 -14.49
C ALA A 379 28.54 11.86 -14.47
N THR A 380 27.61 11.35 -15.26
CA THR A 380 26.31 11.96 -15.53
C THR A 380 25.29 11.61 -14.45
N SER A 381 24.31 12.50 -14.20
CA SER A 381 23.18 12.20 -13.33
C SER A 381 21.87 12.73 -13.90
N CYS A 382 20.74 12.12 -13.54
CA CYS A 382 19.40 12.63 -13.90
C CYS A 382 18.87 13.66 -12.87
N ASN A 383 19.76 14.41 -12.22
CA ASN A 383 19.42 15.37 -11.16
C ASN A 383 19.55 16.84 -11.61
N SER A 384 20.08 17.10 -12.81
CA SER A 384 20.22 18.45 -13.36
C SER A 384 18.93 18.92 -14.05
N ALA A 385 18.89 20.18 -14.50
CA ALA A 385 17.84 20.60 -15.41
C ALA A 385 17.91 19.78 -16.71
N PRO A 386 16.76 19.32 -17.24
CA PRO A 386 16.72 18.56 -18.48
C PRO A 386 16.87 19.48 -19.71
N ALA A 387 17.62 19.02 -20.71
CA ALA A 387 17.67 19.65 -22.03
C ALA A 387 16.38 19.42 -22.84
N TYR A 388 15.63 18.37 -22.52
CA TYR A 388 14.36 18.04 -23.14
C TYR A 388 13.41 17.37 -22.15
N ALA A 389 12.12 17.69 -22.23
CA ALA A 389 11.09 17.15 -21.37
C ALA A 389 9.81 16.87 -22.16
N LEU A 390 9.22 15.69 -21.92
CA LEU A 390 7.93 15.30 -22.46
C LEU A 390 7.19 14.46 -21.41
N ASP A 391 5.89 14.69 -21.27
CA ASP A 391 5.00 13.83 -20.48
C ASP A 391 4.01 13.15 -21.41
N ALA A 392 3.73 11.86 -21.17
CA ALA A 392 2.78 11.08 -21.97
C ALA A 392 1.99 10.09 -21.12
N PRO A 393 0.75 9.75 -21.50
CA PRO A 393 0.00 8.70 -20.81
C PRO A 393 0.56 7.30 -21.12
N VAL A 394 0.46 6.39 -20.15
CA VAL A 394 0.68 4.94 -20.32
C VAL A 394 -0.43 4.17 -19.63
N ASP A 395 -1.11 3.28 -20.35
CA ASP A 395 -2.29 2.56 -19.90
C ASP A 395 -2.04 1.10 -19.51
N ARG A 396 -0.90 0.54 -19.94
CA ARG A 396 -0.52 -0.85 -19.67
C ARG A 396 0.98 -0.98 -19.47
N ALA A 397 1.41 -2.10 -18.89
CA ALA A 397 2.81 -2.52 -18.89
C ALA A 397 3.26 -2.97 -20.29
N GLY A 398 4.56 -2.89 -20.58
CA GLY A 398 5.10 -3.18 -21.92
C GLY A 398 6.45 -2.52 -22.20
N THR A 399 6.87 -2.60 -23.45
CA THR A 399 8.07 -1.92 -23.98
C THR A 399 7.64 -0.97 -25.09
N TRP A 400 8.15 0.25 -25.07
CA TRP A 400 7.87 1.26 -26.09
C TRP A 400 9.13 2.04 -26.46
N TRP A 401 9.03 2.80 -27.55
CA TRP A 401 10.09 3.67 -28.02
C TRP A 401 10.17 4.94 -27.19
N LEU A 402 11.40 5.37 -26.91
CA LEU A 402 11.67 6.68 -26.34
C LEU A 402 11.28 7.77 -27.36
N PRO A 403 10.86 8.96 -26.89
CA PRO A 403 10.64 10.10 -27.77
C PRO A 403 11.90 10.43 -28.57
N ALA A 404 11.73 10.62 -29.89
CA ALA A 404 12.80 11.05 -30.76
C ALA A 404 13.25 12.47 -30.37
N TRP A 405 14.55 12.63 -30.13
CA TRP A 405 15.14 13.92 -29.80
C TRP A 405 16.53 14.04 -30.44
N VAL A 406 16.88 15.24 -30.92
CA VAL A 406 18.15 15.49 -31.63
C VAL A 406 19.03 16.40 -30.78
N PRO A 407 20.19 15.93 -30.28
CA PRO A 407 21.14 16.77 -29.58
C PRO A 407 21.80 17.76 -30.54
N GLY A 408 21.86 19.02 -30.11
CA GLY A 408 22.49 20.11 -30.88
C GLY A 408 23.97 20.35 -30.56
N ARG A 409 24.54 19.63 -29.59
CA ARG A 409 25.95 19.76 -29.15
C ARG A 409 26.52 18.40 -28.79
N SER A 410 27.83 18.26 -28.90
CA SER A 410 28.59 17.11 -28.45
C SER A 410 28.65 17.06 -26.91
N GLY A 411 28.74 15.86 -26.36
CA GLY A 411 28.65 15.63 -24.93
C GLY A 411 28.06 14.29 -24.57
N TYR A 412 28.04 14.02 -23.27
CA TYR A 412 27.35 12.87 -22.72
C TYR A 412 25.89 13.23 -22.43
N TYR A 413 24.97 12.35 -22.82
CA TYR A 413 23.54 12.52 -22.58
C TYR A 413 22.93 11.29 -21.92
N ARG A 414 21.82 11.48 -21.20
CA ARG A 414 21.05 10.40 -20.59
C ARG A 414 19.55 10.62 -20.73
N TYR A 415 18.82 9.52 -20.89
CA TYR A 415 17.38 9.51 -20.66
C TYR A 415 17.06 9.20 -19.19
N GLY A 416 16.28 10.05 -18.55
CA GLY A 416 15.52 9.71 -17.35
C GLY A 416 14.07 9.43 -17.72
N VAL A 417 13.55 8.32 -17.23
CA VAL A 417 12.15 7.95 -17.38
C VAL A 417 11.57 7.67 -16.01
N SER A 418 10.48 8.35 -15.68
CA SER A 418 9.70 8.08 -14.48
C SER A 418 8.25 7.82 -14.82
N VAL A 419 7.64 6.88 -14.12
CA VAL A 419 6.20 6.58 -14.17
C VAL A 419 5.57 6.95 -12.83
N SER A 420 4.47 7.69 -12.89
CA SER A 420 3.71 8.06 -11.70
C SER A 420 3.14 6.82 -11.01
N GLY A 421 3.04 6.87 -9.67
CA GLY A 421 2.20 5.93 -8.93
C GLY A 421 0.73 6.24 -9.13
N ASN A 422 -0.13 5.35 -8.62
CA ASN A 422 -1.58 5.54 -8.58
C ASN A 422 -2.17 4.83 -7.35
N SER A 423 -3.49 4.62 -7.31
CA SER A 423 -4.16 3.92 -6.20
C SER A 423 -3.77 2.44 -6.05
N SER A 424 -3.03 1.85 -7.01
CA SER A 424 -2.68 0.43 -7.03
C SER A 424 -1.18 0.17 -7.19
N SER A 425 -0.35 1.22 -7.36
CA SER A 425 1.09 1.09 -7.63
C SER A 425 1.92 2.23 -7.05
N THR A 426 3.15 1.93 -6.64
CA THR A 426 4.14 2.93 -6.18
C THR A 426 4.84 3.58 -7.37
N PRO A 427 5.21 4.87 -7.35
CA PRO A 427 5.98 5.49 -8.45
C PRO A 427 7.31 4.77 -8.69
N ALA A 428 7.82 4.83 -9.91
CA ALA A 428 9.15 4.31 -10.25
C ALA A 428 9.87 5.26 -11.21
N ALA A 429 11.18 5.32 -11.09
CA ALA A 429 12.03 6.12 -11.96
C ALA A 429 13.34 5.39 -12.23
N THR A 430 13.92 5.67 -13.39
CA THR A 430 15.23 5.17 -13.77
C THR A 430 15.99 6.22 -14.57
N CYS A 431 17.31 6.13 -14.50
CA CYS A 431 18.24 6.94 -15.25
C CYS A 431 19.05 6.00 -16.14
N GLY A 432 18.78 6.04 -17.44
CA GLY A 432 19.38 5.15 -18.44
C GLY A 432 20.90 5.30 -18.56
N ALA A 433 21.53 4.46 -19.38
CA ALA A 433 22.97 4.56 -19.64
C ALA A 433 23.33 5.85 -20.41
N ASN A 434 24.62 6.17 -20.45
CA ASN A 434 25.13 7.29 -21.23
C ASN A 434 25.03 7.03 -22.74
N VAL A 435 24.76 8.08 -23.49
CA VAL A 435 24.98 8.15 -24.95
C VAL A 435 26.00 9.24 -25.21
N ARG A 436 27.06 8.91 -25.94
CA ARG A 436 28.05 9.88 -26.40
C ARG A 436 27.57 10.54 -27.68
N VAL A 437 27.51 11.85 -27.69
CA VAL A 437 27.21 12.63 -28.89
C VAL A 437 28.50 13.27 -29.35
N LEU A 438 28.90 12.93 -30.58
CA LEU A 438 30.18 13.32 -31.16
C LEU A 438 30.00 14.44 -32.18
N THR A 439 30.96 15.36 -32.26
CA THR A 439 31.06 16.29 -33.40
C THR A 439 32.22 15.88 -34.31
N GLN A 440 32.18 16.29 -35.58
CA GLN A 440 33.26 16.08 -36.54
C GLN A 440 34.00 17.39 -36.72
N ALA A 441 35.27 17.44 -36.31
CA ALA A 441 36.13 18.56 -36.63
C ALA A 441 36.84 18.36 -37.96
N GLY A 442 36.99 19.46 -38.70
CA GLY A 442 37.75 19.53 -39.94
C GLY A 442 39.12 20.15 -39.70
N VAL A 443 40.12 19.68 -40.44
CA VAL A 443 41.44 20.32 -40.50
C VAL A 443 41.82 20.61 -41.95
N GLY A 444 42.12 21.88 -42.20
CA GLY A 444 42.66 22.38 -43.45
C GLY A 444 44.08 22.90 -43.27
N GLN A 445 44.71 23.25 -44.38
CA GLN A 445 46.05 23.84 -44.39
C GLN A 445 45.99 25.25 -44.97
N TYR A 446 46.88 26.12 -44.51
CA TYR A 446 47.13 27.41 -45.10
C TYR A 446 48.64 27.69 -45.13
N ARG A 447 49.08 28.56 -46.05
CA ARG A 447 50.47 29.04 -46.07
C ARG A 447 50.55 30.26 -45.13
N PRO A 448 51.37 30.24 -44.06
CA PRO A 448 51.53 31.39 -43.18
C PRO A 448 52.08 32.61 -43.93
N ASP A 449 51.78 33.81 -43.43
CA ASP A 449 52.29 35.06 -44.00
C ASP A 449 53.82 35.07 -44.06
N GLY A 450 54.37 35.52 -45.19
CA GLY A 450 55.81 35.57 -45.42
C GLY A 450 56.45 34.25 -45.89
N VAL A 451 55.72 33.14 -45.90
CA VAL A 451 56.20 31.88 -46.50
C VAL A 451 55.87 31.87 -48.00
N THR A 452 56.87 31.62 -48.85
CA THR A 452 56.71 31.52 -50.31
C THR A 452 56.55 30.07 -50.77
N LYS A 453 55.98 29.88 -51.98
CA LYS A 453 55.87 28.54 -52.60
C LYS A 453 57.24 27.95 -52.96
N THR A 454 58.23 28.81 -53.20
CA THR A 454 59.61 28.41 -53.50
C THR A 454 60.52 28.89 -52.39
N VAL A 455 61.37 28.00 -51.89
CA VAL A 455 62.29 28.25 -50.77
C VAL A 455 63.67 27.75 -51.15
N LYS A 456 64.73 28.46 -50.76
CA LYS A 456 66.09 27.98 -51.01
C LYS A 456 66.50 26.94 -49.98
N LEU A 457 67.46 26.11 -50.34
CA LEU A 457 68.06 25.15 -49.42
C LEU A 457 68.60 25.89 -48.17
N GLY A 458 68.27 25.39 -46.99
CA GLY A 458 68.63 26.02 -45.72
C GLY A 458 67.69 27.14 -45.25
N GLU A 459 66.73 27.60 -46.07
CA GLU A 459 65.71 28.56 -45.63
C GLU A 459 64.57 27.86 -44.86
N PRO A 460 64.12 28.45 -43.72
CA PRO A 460 63.00 27.92 -42.97
C PRO A 460 61.68 28.17 -43.70
N PHE A 461 60.78 27.20 -43.65
CA PHE A 461 59.40 27.34 -44.09
C PHE A 461 58.44 26.64 -43.14
N ALA A 462 57.17 27.02 -43.15
CA ALA A 462 56.17 26.48 -42.25
C ALA A 462 54.85 26.25 -42.97
N VAL A 463 53.99 25.42 -42.36
CA VAL A 463 52.59 25.26 -42.75
C VAL A 463 51.72 25.76 -41.60
N GLY A 464 50.56 26.32 -41.92
CA GLY A 464 49.52 26.62 -40.96
C GLY A 464 48.42 25.58 -41.02
N ALA A 465 47.86 25.20 -39.88
CA ALA A 465 46.69 24.34 -39.77
C ALA A 465 45.47 25.19 -39.41
N ARG A 466 44.38 25.07 -40.18
CA ARG A 466 43.08 25.68 -39.88
C ARG A 466 42.14 24.61 -39.36
N VAL A 467 41.66 24.76 -38.13
CA VAL A 467 40.75 23.81 -37.49
C VAL A 467 39.39 24.45 -37.30
N VAL A 468 38.33 23.72 -37.67
CA VAL A 468 36.92 24.15 -37.57
C VAL A 468 36.03 23.00 -37.09
N GLY A 469 34.90 23.32 -36.45
CA GLY A 469 33.86 22.35 -36.09
C GLY A 469 33.87 21.88 -34.64
N PHE A 470 34.67 22.51 -33.78
CA PHE A 470 34.58 22.33 -32.33
C PHE A 470 33.33 23.05 -31.79
N ASP A 471 32.50 22.32 -31.05
CA ASP A 471 31.34 22.85 -30.33
C ASP A 471 31.52 22.84 -28.80
N ARG A 472 32.70 22.41 -28.35
CA ARG A 472 33.18 22.40 -26.97
C ARG A 472 34.71 22.47 -26.93
N GLY A 473 35.26 22.82 -25.76
CA GLY A 473 36.69 22.72 -25.53
C GLY A 473 37.10 21.29 -25.21
N GLU A 474 38.00 20.73 -26.01
CA GLU A 474 38.61 19.41 -25.79
C GLU A 474 40.08 19.50 -26.25
N SER A 475 41.00 18.82 -25.59
CA SER A 475 42.43 18.87 -25.97
C SER A 475 42.72 17.88 -27.09
N HIS A 476 43.26 18.37 -28.21
CA HIS A 476 43.65 17.55 -29.36
C HIS A 476 45.07 17.87 -29.81
N THR A 477 45.64 16.96 -30.58
CA THR A 477 46.92 17.15 -31.24
C THR A 477 46.69 17.31 -32.74
N VAL A 478 47.20 18.40 -33.29
CA VAL A 478 47.34 18.59 -34.74
C VAL A 478 48.74 18.15 -35.13
N THR A 479 48.85 17.26 -36.11
CA THR A 479 50.12 16.77 -36.65
C THR A 479 50.22 17.12 -38.13
N SER A 480 51.22 17.91 -38.51
CA SER A 480 51.55 18.21 -39.90
C SER A 480 52.79 17.44 -40.32
N GLN A 481 52.66 16.63 -41.35
CA GLN A 481 53.72 15.78 -41.89
C GLN A 481 54.12 16.25 -43.28
N LEU A 482 55.42 16.32 -43.53
CA LEU A 482 56.01 16.77 -44.80
C LEU A 482 56.47 15.55 -45.61
N PHE A 483 55.99 15.42 -46.84
CA PHE A 483 56.38 14.35 -47.78
C PHE A 483 57.18 14.94 -48.95
N GLY A 484 58.21 14.23 -49.40
CA GLY A 484 59.06 14.61 -50.54
C GLY A 484 60.52 14.18 -50.34
N PRO A 485 61.45 14.56 -51.23
CA PRO A 485 61.21 15.37 -52.43
C PRO A 485 60.54 14.57 -53.55
N PHE A 486 59.71 15.25 -54.33
CA PHE A 486 59.13 14.76 -55.59
C PHE A 486 59.76 15.53 -56.76
N GLY A 487 59.91 14.88 -57.91
CA GLY A 487 60.51 15.52 -59.10
C GLY A 487 59.65 16.65 -59.68
N GLU A 488 58.33 16.50 -59.63
CA GLU A 488 57.35 17.41 -60.23
C GLU A 488 56.19 17.66 -59.26
N GLU A 489 55.52 18.81 -59.39
CA GLU A 489 54.47 19.24 -58.46
C GLU A 489 53.22 18.35 -58.53
N ASP A 490 52.88 17.85 -59.71
CA ASP A 490 51.73 16.98 -59.95
C ASP A 490 51.97 15.52 -59.50
N MET A 491 53.22 15.14 -59.24
CA MET A 491 53.60 13.85 -58.67
C MET A 491 53.51 13.79 -57.14
N VAL A 492 53.25 14.92 -56.44
CA VAL A 492 53.18 14.92 -54.98
C VAL A 492 52.06 14.01 -54.46
N SER A 493 52.39 13.21 -53.45
CA SER A 493 51.49 12.25 -52.81
C SER A 493 51.82 12.08 -51.33
N CYS A 494 50.80 11.75 -50.53
CA CYS A 494 50.91 11.45 -49.10
C CYS A 494 50.55 9.98 -48.85
N GLU A 495 50.58 9.15 -49.89
CA GLU A 495 50.35 7.72 -49.78
C GLU A 495 51.50 7.03 -49.05
N VAL A 496 51.17 5.90 -48.41
CA VAL A 496 52.01 5.11 -47.48
C VAL A 496 53.39 4.71 -48.04
N LYS A 497 53.62 4.80 -49.35
CA LYS A 497 54.93 4.51 -49.97
C LYS A 497 55.98 5.60 -49.70
N HIS A 498 55.57 6.78 -49.23
CA HIS A 498 56.48 7.86 -48.85
C HIS A 498 56.47 8.03 -47.34
N ASN A 499 57.60 7.76 -46.69
CA ASN A 499 57.77 8.13 -45.29
C ASN A 499 57.81 9.66 -45.17
N PRO A 500 57.22 10.23 -44.12
CA PRO A 500 57.32 11.66 -43.87
C PRO A 500 58.79 12.03 -43.58
N GLU A 501 59.28 13.08 -44.23
CA GLU A 501 60.62 13.64 -44.01
C GLU A 501 60.69 14.38 -42.67
N ARG A 502 59.56 14.98 -42.26
CA ARG A 502 59.40 15.74 -41.02
C ARG A 502 57.96 15.69 -40.50
N ASP A 503 57.84 15.65 -39.18
CA ASP A 503 56.57 15.78 -38.47
C ASP A 503 56.61 16.98 -37.52
N GLN A 504 55.47 17.66 -37.40
CA GLN A 504 55.28 18.77 -36.48
C GLN A 504 53.98 18.58 -35.72
N THR A 505 54.03 18.65 -34.40
CA THR A 505 52.85 18.46 -33.55
C THR A 505 52.54 19.71 -32.75
N ARG A 506 51.25 19.97 -32.52
CA ARG A 506 50.78 21.07 -31.68
C ARG A 506 49.50 20.68 -30.95
N ASN A 507 49.44 20.94 -29.65
CA ASN A 507 48.22 20.77 -28.86
C ASN A 507 47.30 21.99 -29.07
N ILE A 508 46.01 21.72 -29.26
CA ILE A 508 44.97 22.71 -29.46
C ILE A 508 43.74 22.38 -28.61
N THR A 509 42.88 23.36 -28.36
CA THR A 509 41.67 23.18 -27.54
C THR A 509 40.37 23.60 -28.23
N GLY A 510 40.43 24.03 -29.50
CA GLY A 510 39.28 24.57 -30.20
C GLY A 510 39.58 24.99 -31.64
N ASP A 511 38.60 25.62 -32.27
CA ASP A 511 38.72 26.18 -33.61
C ASP A 511 39.76 27.30 -33.67
N GLY A 512 40.42 27.44 -34.82
CA GLY A 512 41.38 28.50 -35.05
C GLY A 512 42.44 28.19 -36.11
N ASP A 513 43.29 29.19 -36.34
CA ASP A 513 44.44 29.09 -37.22
C ASP A 513 45.72 28.92 -36.37
N TYR A 514 46.42 27.82 -36.61
CA TYR A 514 47.58 27.40 -35.84
C TYR A 514 48.80 27.31 -36.76
N THR A 515 49.72 28.27 -36.63
CA THR A 515 51.02 28.17 -37.31
C THR A 515 51.81 27.01 -36.69
N MET A 516 52.26 26.08 -37.54
CA MET A 516 53.12 24.98 -37.11
C MET A 516 54.57 25.46 -37.00
N GLY A 517 55.46 24.61 -36.49
CA GLY A 517 56.88 24.96 -36.39
C GLY A 517 57.49 25.29 -37.77
N SER A 518 58.64 25.97 -37.79
CA SER A 518 59.43 26.07 -39.02
C SER A 518 60.22 24.79 -39.25
N THR A 519 60.31 24.34 -40.49
CA THR A 519 61.19 23.25 -40.93
C THR A 519 62.25 23.77 -41.90
N VAL A 520 63.39 23.09 -41.97
CA VAL A 520 64.51 23.42 -42.86
C VAL A 520 64.99 22.14 -43.55
N ILE A 521 65.20 22.23 -44.87
CA ILE A 521 65.84 21.17 -45.66
C ILE A 521 67.29 21.59 -45.95
N ASN A 522 68.26 20.84 -45.42
CA ASN A 522 69.69 21.20 -45.44
C ASN A 522 70.52 20.32 -46.39
N ALA A 523 69.98 19.22 -46.90
CA ALA A 523 70.72 18.30 -47.77
C ALA A 523 70.51 18.63 -49.25
N LYS A 524 71.59 18.80 -50.02
CA LYS A 524 71.52 19.10 -51.47
C LYS A 524 70.79 18.04 -52.30
N VAL A 525 70.72 16.80 -51.82
CA VAL A 525 69.98 15.69 -52.44
C VAL A 525 68.46 15.77 -52.24
N ASN A 526 68.01 16.72 -51.41
CA ASN A 526 66.61 16.91 -51.02
C ASN A 526 65.99 18.14 -51.72
N VAL A 527 66.39 18.42 -52.95
CA VAL A 527 65.81 19.47 -53.81
C VAL A 527 64.63 18.86 -54.58
N GLY A 528 63.52 19.57 -54.66
CA GLY A 528 62.31 19.10 -55.32
C GLY A 528 61.04 19.62 -54.66
N TRP A 529 59.92 19.02 -55.05
CA TRP A 529 58.61 19.35 -54.53
C TRP A 529 58.33 18.61 -53.23
N TYR A 530 57.74 19.33 -52.29
CA TYR A 530 57.29 18.80 -51.02
C TYR A 530 55.82 19.13 -50.83
N VAL A 531 55.15 18.30 -50.05
CA VAL A 531 53.73 18.46 -49.77
C VAL A 531 53.44 18.17 -48.30
N TRP A 532 52.52 18.93 -47.71
CA TRP A 532 52.08 18.71 -46.34
C TRP A 532 50.80 17.88 -46.29
N GLN A 533 50.68 16.97 -45.33
CA GLN A 533 49.39 16.46 -44.85
C GLN A 533 49.21 16.87 -43.40
N THR A 534 47.99 17.20 -42.99
CA THR A 534 47.70 17.56 -41.60
C THR A 534 46.58 16.70 -41.06
N THR A 535 46.83 16.07 -39.92
CA THR A 535 45.86 15.25 -39.21
C THR A 535 45.52 15.93 -37.89
N LEU A 536 44.25 15.84 -37.50
CA LEU A 536 43.75 16.21 -36.19
C LEU A 536 43.40 14.92 -35.46
N SER A 537 43.92 14.70 -34.25
CA SER A 537 43.62 13.51 -33.47
C SER A 537 42.15 13.47 -33.05
N SER A 538 41.53 12.30 -33.05
CA SER A 538 40.23 12.11 -32.40
C SER A 538 40.37 12.14 -30.89
N GLY A 539 39.39 12.75 -30.23
CA GLY A 539 39.20 12.72 -28.78
C GLY A 539 38.05 11.81 -28.39
N ASP A 540 37.49 12.03 -27.21
CA ASP A 540 36.35 11.32 -26.68
C ASP A 540 35.02 11.81 -27.29
N LEU A 541 34.92 13.12 -27.58
CA LEU A 541 33.68 13.74 -28.10
C LEU A 541 33.85 14.48 -29.43
N VAL A 542 35.08 14.79 -29.83
CA VAL A 542 35.38 15.35 -31.15
C VAL A 542 36.14 14.33 -31.98
N LEU A 543 35.53 13.92 -33.11
CA LEU A 543 36.22 13.14 -34.12
C LEU A 543 37.17 14.03 -34.92
N GLY A 544 38.42 13.60 -35.03
CA GLY A 544 39.44 14.29 -35.79
C GLY A 544 39.25 14.14 -37.30
N GLY A 545 40.05 14.89 -38.06
CA GLY A 545 39.99 14.91 -39.52
C GLY A 545 41.38 14.85 -40.13
N VAL A 546 41.43 14.68 -41.45
CA VAL A 546 42.66 14.71 -42.24
C VAL A 546 42.49 15.70 -43.38
N SER A 547 43.46 16.57 -43.56
CA SER A 547 43.48 17.51 -44.69
C SER A 547 43.75 16.76 -45.99
N GLY A 548 43.33 17.33 -47.12
CA GLY A 548 43.80 16.86 -48.42
C GLY A 548 45.32 16.92 -48.51
N CYS A 549 45.93 15.95 -49.19
CA CYS A 549 47.38 15.91 -49.37
C CYS A 549 47.89 17.13 -50.16
N ARG A 550 47.24 17.52 -51.26
CA ARG A 550 47.74 18.60 -52.13
C ARG A 550 47.36 20.02 -51.67
N GLY A 551 47.08 20.21 -50.38
CA GLY A 551 46.64 21.50 -49.86
C GLY A 551 47.72 22.57 -49.99
N ILE A 552 48.94 22.27 -49.54
CA ILE A 552 50.09 23.17 -49.58
C ILE A 552 51.33 22.44 -50.08
N THR A 553 51.85 22.88 -51.23
CA THR A 553 53.13 22.44 -51.80
C THR A 553 54.22 23.49 -51.60
N VAL A 554 55.47 23.01 -51.52
CA VAL A 554 56.69 23.83 -51.41
C VAL A 554 57.74 23.27 -52.36
N HIS A 555 58.35 24.13 -53.19
CA HIS A 555 59.46 23.78 -54.06
C HIS A 555 60.77 24.23 -53.42
N VAL A 556 61.58 23.26 -52.99
CA VAL A 556 62.90 23.54 -52.44
C VAL A 556 63.89 23.60 -53.60
N VAL A 557 64.54 24.74 -53.78
CA VAL A 557 65.54 25.00 -54.83
C VAL A 557 66.93 25.25 -54.23
N LYS A 558 67.97 25.25 -55.05
CA LYS A 558 69.35 25.48 -54.60
C LYS A 558 69.63 26.93 -54.23
#